data_AF-A0A3D2XIF1-F1
#
_entry.id   AF-A0A3D2XIF1-F1
#
_cell.length_a   1.000
_cell.length_b   1.000
_cell.length_c   1.000
_cell.angle_alpha   90.00
_cell.angle_beta   90.00
_cell.angle_gamma   90.00
#
_symmetry.space_group_name_H-M   'P 1'
#
loop_
_entity.id
_entity.type
_entity.pdbx_description
1 polymer ?
#
loop_
_entity_poly.entity_id
_entity_poly.type
_entity_poly.pdbx_seq_one_letter_code
_entity_poly.pdbx_strand_id
1 'polypeptide(L)' 'GMFFAVGGDVATANQFYLTDSSRHFLRGAMYFDATPNADSLGIVNRFILQDMKHLINTFRWKQ' A
#
# COMPACT_ATOMS: atom_id res chain seq x y z
N GLY A 1 4.45 -9.54 -7.47
CA GLY A 1 3.71 -8.28 -7.29
C GLY A 1 4.65 -7.11 -7.45
N MET A 2 4.16 -5.95 -7.87
CA MET A 2 4.97 -4.75 -8.05
C MET A 2 4.43 -3.65 -7.12
N PHE A 3 5.30 -3.06 -6.32
CA PHE A 3 4.94 -2.03 -5.33
C PHE A 3 5.48 -0.67 -5.80
N PHE A 4 4.61 0.32 -5.90
CA PHE A 4 4.96 1.68 -6.28
C PHE A 4 4.55 2.64 -5.17
N ALA A 5 5.52 3.32 -4.57
CA ALA A 5 5.27 4.43 -3.67
C ALA A 5 5.40 5.74 -4.47
N VAL A 6 4.29 6.45 -4.67
CA VAL A 6 4.30 7.79 -5.29
C VAL A 6 4.50 8.81 -4.16
N GLY A 7 5.75 9.10 -3.82
CA GLY A 7 6.07 10.09 -2.79
C GLY A 7 5.91 11.53 -3.31
N GLY A 8 5.18 12.34 -2.56
CA GLY A 8 4.97 13.77 -2.75
C GLY A 8 4.22 14.32 -1.54
N ASP A 9 4.26 15.63 -1.32
CA ASP A 9 3.80 16.36 -0.12
C ASP A 9 2.27 16.36 0.09
N VAL A 10 1.64 15.24 -0.23
CA VAL A 10 0.20 14.97 -0.20
C VAL A 10 0.04 13.54 0.30
N ALA A 11 -0.96 13.33 1.17
CA ALA A 11 -1.35 12.05 1.74
C ALA A 11 -1.18 10.92 0.71
N THR A 12 -0.04 10.25 0.76
CA THR A 12 0.39 9.38 -0.32
C THR A 12 -0.57 8.21 -0.36
N ALA A 13 -1.41 8.16 -1.39
CA ALA A 13 -2.27 7.03 -1.65
C ALA A 13 -1.36 5.83 -1.99
N ASN A 14 -1.12 4.95 -1.03
CA ASN A 14 -0.33 3.75 -1.25
C ASN A 14 -1.15 2.80 -2.12
N GLN A 15 -0.82 2.74 -3.41
CA GLN A 15 -1.45 1.85 -4.38
C GLN A 15 -0.53 0.66 -4.65
N PHE A 16 -1.11 -0.54 -4.69
CA PHE A 16 -0.39 -1.75 -5.04
C PHE A 16 -1.26 -2.66 -5.88
N TYR A 17 -0.62 -3.55 -6.63
CA TYR A 17 -1.32 -4.65 -7.28
C TYR A 17 -0.51 -5.94 -7.17
N LEU A 18 -1.24 -7.03 -6.97
CA LEU A 18 -0.74 -8.40 -6.92
C LEU A 18 -1.31 -9.16 -8.10
N THR A 19 -0.45 -9.92 -8.78
CA THR A 19 -0.86 -10.81 -9.85
C THR A 19 -0.02 -12.07 -9.82
N ASP A 20 -0.62 -13.18 -10.24
CA ASP A 20 0.07 -14.45 -10.51
C ASP A 20 0.50 -14.60 -11.99
N SER A 21 0.40 -13.52 -12.78
CA SER A 21 0.72 -13.46 -14.21
C SER A 21 -0.21 -14.25 -15.13
N SER A 22 -1.18 -15.01 -14.62
CA SER A 22 -2.02 -15.89 -15.45
C SER A 22 -3.51 -15.58 -15.38
N ARG A 23 -4.08 -15.47 -14.17
CA ARG A 23 -5.54 -15.39 -13.98
C ARG A 23 -5.95 -14.56 -12.78
N HIS A 24 -5.05 -14.34 -11.82
CA HIS A 24 -5.36 -13.62 -10.60
C HIS A 24 -4.76 -12.23 -10.64
N PHE A 25 -5.62 -11.24 -10.39
CA PHE A 25 -5.24 -9.83 -10.27
C PHE A 25 -6.01 -9.20 -9.10
N LEU A 26 -5.27 -8.58 -8.18
CA LEU A 26 -5.80 -7.84 -7.04
C LEU A 26 -5.16 -6.47 -7.03
N ARG A 27 -5.97 -5.41 -7.03
CA ARG A 27 -5.50 -4.02 -6.85
C ARG A 27 -6.01 -3.49 -5.52
N GLY A 28 -5.11 -2.88 -4.74
CA GLY A 28 -5.43 -2.18 -3.52
C GLY A 28 -5.01 -0.71 -3.61
N ALA A 29 -5.82 0.18 -3.06
CA ALA A 29 -5.49 1.57 -2.86
C ALA A 29 -5.87 1.95 -1.43
N MET A 30 -4.92 2.52 -0.70
CA MET A 30 -5.14 2.99 0.65
C MET A 30 -5.31 4.51 0.66
N TYR A 31 -6.37 4.96 1.32
CA TYR A 31 -6.68 6.37 1.49
C TYR A 31 -6.58 6.72 2.98
N PHE A 32 -5.94 7.84 3.27
CA PHE A 32 -5.97 8.42 4.61
C PHE A 32 -7.14 9.40 4.67
N ASP A 33 -8.11 9.11 5.54
CA ASP A 33 -9.17 10.05 5.88
C ASP A 33 -8.68 11.05 6.94
N ALA A 34 -7.63 11.79 6.59
CA ALA A 34 -7.00 12.76 7.47
C ALA A 34 -6.60 14.00 6.67
N THR A 35 -6.85 15.18 7.23
CA THR A 35 -6.36 16.45 6.68
C THR A 35 -4.84 16.34 6.49
N PRO A 36 -4.28 16.66 5.29
CA PRO A 36 -2.88 16.43 5.00
C PRO A 36 -2.02 17.26 5.94
N ASN A 37 -1.50 16.61 6.97
CA ASN A 37 -0.53 17.20 7.89
C ASN A 37 0.65 16.24 7.97
N ALA A 38 1.61 16.46 7.06
CA ALA A 38 2.74 15.57 6.80
C ALA A 38 3.62 15.32 8.04
N ASP A 39 3.72 16.31 8.93
CA ASP A 39 4.60 16.25 10.12
C ASP A 39 4.05 15.36 11.25
N SER A 40 2.73 15.20 11.37
CA SER A 40 2.14 14.38 12.46
C SER A 40 1.89 12.92 12.09
N LEU A 41 1.77 12.61 10.79
CA LEU A 41 1.37 11.29 10.31
C LEU A 41 2.54 10.39 9.89
N GLY A 42 3.78 10.88 9.93
CA GLY A 42 4.95 10.16 9.43
C GLY A 42 5.21 8.81 10.12
N ILE A 43 4.99 8.70 11.43
CA ILE A 43 5.15 7.44 12.18
C ILE A 43 4.07 6.43 11.79
N VAL A 44 2.82 6.87 11.74
CA VAL A 44 1.66 6.04 11.38
C VAL A 44 1.78 5.56 9.93
N ASN A 45 2.18 6.43 9.01
CA ASN A 45 2.42 6.07 7.62
C ASN A 45 3.52 5.01 7.48
N ARG A 46 4.63 5.14 8.21
CA ARG A 46 5.68 4.11 8.23
C ARG A 46 5.19 2.78 8.76
N PHE A 47 4.38 2.78 9.82
CA PHE A 47 3.82 1.56 10.39
C PHE A 47 2.92 0.84 9.38
N ILE A 48 1.99 1.58 8.78
CA ILE A 48 1.05 1.03 7.81
C ILE A 48 1.77 0.55 6.53
N LEU A 49 2.81 1.25 6.08
CA LEU A 49 3.65 0.80 4.98
C LEU A 49 4.35 -0.54 5.27
N GLN A 50 4.81 -0.77 6.51
CA GLN A 50 5.42 -2.05 6.89
C GLN A 50 4.39 -3.18 6.89
N ASP A 51 3.19 -2.91 7.42
CA ASP A 51 2.09 -3.89 7.43
C ASP A 51 1.64 -4.23 6.01
N MET A 52 1.55 -3.24 5.11
CA MET A 52 1.25 -3.48 3.69
C MET A 52 2.30 -4.36 3.03
N LYS A 53 3.59 -4.12 3.29
CA LYS A 53 4.67 -4.98 2.79
C LYS A 53 4.55 -6.40 3.33
N HIS A 54 4.25 -6.56 4.61
CA HIS A 54 4.04 -7.87 5.22
C HIS A 54 2.86 -8.62 4.58
N LEU A 55 1.72 -7.94 4.39
CA LEU A 55 0.55 -8.48 3.72
C LEU A 55 0.88 -8.93 2.30
N ILE A 56 1.55 -8.09 1.50
CA ILE A 56 1.95 -8.44 0.13
C ILE A 56 2.89 -9.66 0.11
N ASN A 57 3.85 -9.73 1.03
CA ASN A 57 4.84 -10.81 1.09
C ASN A 57 4.24 -12.15 1.55
N THR A 58 3.23 -12.09 2.42
CA THR A 58 2.55 -13.29 2.96
C THR A 58 1.33 -13.72 2.15
N PHE A 59 0.88 -12.89 1.21
CA PHE A 59 -0.27 -13.17 0.37
C PHE A 59 -0.08 -14.45 -0.46
N ARG A 60 -1.12 -15.30 -0.46
CA ARG A 60 -1.21 -16.54 -1.25
C ARG A 60 -2.58 -16.61 -1.89
N TRP A 61 -2.60 -16.85 -3.20
CA TRP A 61 -3.85 -17.16 -3.91
C TRP A 61 -4.40 -18.49 -3.41
N LYS A 62 -5.72 -18.56 -3.20
CA LYS A 62 -6.39 -19.83 -2.99
C LYS A 62 -6.51 -20.54 -4.35
N GLN A 63 -6.26 -21.86 -4.35
CA GLN A 63 -6.44 -22.72 -5.52
C GLN A 63 -7.93 -23.00 -5.75
#